data_AF-R5XVV2-F1
#
_entry.id   AF-R5XVV2-F1
#
_cell.length_a   1.000
_cell.length_b   1.000
_cell.length_c   1.000
_cell.angle_alpha   90.00
_cell.angle_beta   90.00
_cell.angle_gamma   90.00
#
_symmetry.space_group_name_H-M   'P 1'
#
loop_
_entity.id
_entity.type
_entity.pdbx_description
1 polymer ?
#
loop_
_entity_poly.entity_id
_entity_poly.type
_entity_poly.pdbx_seq_one_letter_code
_entity_poly.pdbx_strand_id
1 'polypeptide(L)'
;MKTSKKIISVILSVIVAICILGGIFYSVDKKRIGSNKEPIFAVRVFTLKDGGTKEYYGLGYKIIIYNKMGENGEIEKDTREIGSFMLKYE
;
A
#
# COMPACT_ATOMS: atom_id res chain seq x y z
N MET A 1 -19.05 -14.38 33.37
CA MET A 1 -17.80 -13.60 33.15
C MET A 1 -16.65 -14.37 32.47
N LYS A 2 -16.58 -15.72 32.49
CA LYS A 2 -15.52 -16.49 31.80
C LYS A 2 -15.69 -16.54 30.27
N THR A 3 -16.93 -16.57 29.79
CA THR A 3 -17.29 -16.63 28.36
C THR A 3 -16.95 -15.33 27.62
N SER A 4 -17.19 -14.17 28.24
CA SER A 4 -16.83 -12.86 27.69
C SER A 4 -15.31 -12.67 27.56
N LYS A 5 -14.52 -13.13 28.53
CA LYS A 5 -13.04 -13.10 28.43
C LYS A 5 -12.50 -13.97 27.29
N LYS A 6 -13.11 -15.13 27.03
CA LYS A 6 -12.75 -16.00 25.89
C LYS A 6 -13.04 -15.33 24.54
N ILE A 7 -14.20 -14.69 24.40
CA ILE A 7 -14.57 -13.97 23.16
C ILE A 7 -13.59 -12.82 22.90
N ILE A 8 -13.27 -12.02 23.93
CA ILE A 8 -12.29 -10.93 23.83
C ILE A 8 -10.91 -11.47 23.40
N SER A 9 -10.48 -12.60 23.97
CA SER A 9 -9.21 -13.23 23.61
C SER A 9 -9.16 -13.68 22.15
N VAL A 10 -10.27 -14.20 21.61
CA VAL A 10 -10.35 -14.62 20.21
C VAL A 10 -10.33 -13.41 19.28
N ILE A 11 -11.06 -12.35 19.61
CA ILE A 11 -11.04 -11.11 18.83
C ILE A 11 -9.62 -10.53 18.79
N LEU A 12 -8.94 -10.48 19.93
CA LEU A 12 -7.57 -9.98 20.02
C LEU A 12 -6.60 -10.82 19.18
N SER A 13 -6.72 -12.15 19.22
CA SER A 13 -5.85 -13.02 18.41
C SER A 13 -6.07 -12.82 16.91
N VAL A 14 -7.31 -12.60 16.48
CA VAL A 14 -7.63 -12.29 15.07
C VAL A 14 -7.02 -10.95 14.66
N ILE A 15 -7.12 -9.91 15.48
CA ILE A 15 -6.51 -8.60 15.20
C ILE A 15 -4.99 -8.74 15.04
N VAL A 16 -4.32 -9.46 15.96
CA VAL A 16 -2.87 -9.70 15.88
C VAL A 16 -2.50 -10.44 14.60
N ALA A 17 -3.27 -11.45 14.21
CA ALA A 17 -3.04 -12.18 12.96
C ALA A 17 -3.15 -11.27 11.73
N ILE A 18 -4.16 -10.39 11.69
CA ILE A 18 -4.33 -9.39 10.62
C ILE A 18 -3.14 -8.44 10.56
N CYS A 19 -2.64 -7.96 11.71
CA CYS A 19 -1.46 -7.09 11.75
C CYS A 19 -0.20 -7.77 11.21
N ILE A 20 0.02 -9.04 11.56
CA ILE A 20 1.16 -9.83 11.06
C ILE A 20 1.06 -10.01 9.53
N LEU A 21 -0.13 -10.39 9.02
CA LEU A 21 -0.36 -10.51 7.59
C LEU A 21 -0.14 -9.18 6.86
N GLY A 22 -0.64 -8.07 7.41
CA GLY A 22 -0.40 -6.73 6.87
C GLY A 22 1.08 -6.38 6.76
N GLY A 23 1.88 -6.71 7.78
CA GLY A 23 3.32 -6.51 7.76
C GLY A 23 4.04 -7.34 6.69
N ILE A 24 3.60 -8.60 6.48
CA ILE A 24 4.14 -9.46 5.42
C ILE A 24 3.80 -8.88 4.04
N PHE A 25 2.54 -8.51 3.80
CA PHE A 25 2.09 -7.93 2.53
C PHE A 25 2.83 -6.63 2.21
N TYR A 26 2.93 -5.72 3.18
CA TYR A 26 3.70 -4.48 3.06
C TYR A 26 5.16 -4.76 2.66
N SER A 27 5.82 -5.71 3.33
CA SER A 27 7.23 -6.02 3.07
C SER A 27 7.46 -6.59 1.68
N VAL A 28 6.58 -7.50 1.22
CA VAL A 28 6.66 -8.08 -0.12
C VAL A 28 6.42 -7.01 -1.19
N ASP A 29 5.37 -6.21 -1.04
CA ASP A 29 5.05 -5.16 -2.01
C ASP A 29 6.12 -4.07 -2.04
N LYS A 30 6.66 -3.66 -0.89
CA LYS A 30 7.78 -2.71 -0.79
C LYS A 30 8.99 -3.18 -1.58
N LYS A 31 9.36 -4.47 -1.44
CA LYS A 31 10.48 -5.05 -2.20
C LYS A 31 10.20 -5.08 -3.70
N ARG A 32 8.96 -5.36 -4.09
CA ARG A 32 8.56 -5.41 -5.52
C ARG A 32 8.58 -4.05 -6.18
N ILE A 33 7.99 -3.03 -5.55
CA ILE A 33 8.01 -1.68 -6.12
C ILE A 33 9.43 -1.11 -6.19
N GLY A 34 10.29 -1.43 -5.21
CA GLY A 34 11.72 -1.08 -5.26
C GLY A 34 12.49 -1.81 -6.37
N SER A 35 11.92 -2.88 -6.92
CA SER A 35 12.43 -3.62 -8.08
C SER A 35 11.67 -3.25 -9.37
N ASN A 36 10.96 -2.12 -9.40
CA ASN A 36 10.11 -1.67 -10.51
C ASN A 36 9.02 -2.67 -10.95
N LYS A 37 8.56 -3.53 -10.05
CA LYS A 37 7.47 -4.48 -10.28
C LYS A 37 6.19 -3.99 -9.62
N GLU A 38 5.05 -4.26 -10.24
CA GLU A 38 3.75 -3.98 -9.62
C GLU A 38 3.58 -4.79 -8.31
N PRO A 39 2.91 -4.23 -7.29
CA PRO A 39 2.60 -4.94 -6.06
C PRO A 39 1.70 -6.16 -6.34
N ILE A 40 1.76 -7.17 -5.47
CA ILE A 40 0.90 -8.36 -5.55
C ILE A 40 -0.32 -8.19 -4.64
N PHE A 41 -0.11 -7.69 -3.43
CA PHE A 41 -1.14 -7.69 -2.39
C PHE A 41 -1.95 -6.41 -2.36
N ALA A 42 -1.34 -5.27 -2.68
CA ALA A 42 -2.06 -4.02 -2.82
C ALA A 42 -2.91 -4.02 -4.10
N VAL A 43 -4.20 -3.70 -3.96
CA VAL A 43 -5.16 -3.68 -5.07
C VAL A 43 -5.15 -2.29 -5.72
N ARG A 44 -5.12 -2.25 -7.06
CA ARG A 44 -5.24 -0.99 -7.80
C ARG A 44 -6.65 -0.43 -7.67
N VAL A 45 -6.79 0.79 -7.17
CA VAL A 45 -8.10 1.43 -6.94
C VAL A 45 -8.35 2.54 -7.95
N PHE A 46 -7.34 3.35 -8.26
CA PHE A 46 -7.49 4.48 -9.17
C PHE A 46 -6.36 4.55 -10.19
N THR A 47 -6.73 4.98 -11.40
CA THR A 47 -5.79 5.51 -12.39
C THR A 47 -6.24 6.93 -12.68
N LEU A 48 -5.42 7.91 -12.29
CA LEU A 48 -5.74 9.32 -12.52
C LEU A 48 -5.53 9.66 -14.00
N LYS A 49 -6.29 10.63 -14.48
CA LYS A 49 -6.22 11.13 -15.88
C LYS A 49 -5.09 12.15 -16.08
N ASP A 50 -4.12 12.17 -15.18
CA ASP A 50 -3.00 13.11 -15.10
C ASP A 50 -1.75 12.65 -15.87
N GLY A 51 -1.84 11.57 -16.64
CA GLY A 51 -0.70 10.96 -17.33
C GLY A 51 -0.40 9.52 -16.89
N GLY A 52 -1.27 8.92 -16.08
CA GLY A 52 -1.24 7.49 -15.77
C GLY A 52 -0.80 7.16 -14.34
N THR A 53 -0.96 8.10 -13.39
CA THR A 53 -0.72 7.81 -11.97
C THR A 53 -1.61 6.67 -11.50
N LYS A 54 -1.02 5.66 -10.87
CA LYS A 54 -1.71 4.48 -10.34
C LYS A 54 -1.65 4.48 -8.82
N GLU A 55 -2.80 4.36 -8.19
CA GLU A 55 -2.91 4.19 -6.74
C GLU A 55 -3.30 2.76 -6.38
N TYR A 56 -2.58 2.19 -5.40
CA TYR A 56 -2.87 0.88 -4.85
C TYR A 56 -3.08 0.95 -3.34
N TYR A 57 -4.01 0.15 -2.83
CA TYR A 57 -4.33 0.06 -1.42
C TYR A 57 -4.08 -1.36 -0.93
N GLY A 58 -3.19 -1.49 0.05
CA GLY A 58 -2.90 -2.73 0.77
C GLY A 58 -3.46 -2.69 2.20
N LEU A 59 -3.21 -3.75 2.97
CA LEU A 59 -3.69 -3.83 4.34
C LEU A 59 -2.87 -2.92 5.27
N GLY A 60 -3.37 -1.68 5.45
CA GLY A 60 -2.74 -0.67 6.30
C GLY A 60 -1.75 0.27 5.59
N TYR A 61 -1.64 0.20 4.26
CA TYR A 61 -0.70 1.03 3.49
C TYR A 61 -1.23 1.39 2.09
N LYS A 62 -0.70 2.46 1.53
CA LYS A 62 -0.97 2.94 0.17
C LYS A 62 0.33 2.96 -0.64
N ILE A 63 0.22 2.64 -1.93
CA ILE A 63 1.31 2.79 -2.91
C ILE A 63 0.83 3.74 -3.99
N ILE A 64 1.70 4.68 -4.38
CA ILE A 64 1.45 5.57 -5.52
C ILE A 64 2.60 5.41 -6.51
N ILE A 65 2.24 5.17 -7.76
CA ILE A 65 3.18 5.08 -8.89
C ILE A 65 2.82 6.18 -9.87
N TYR A 66 3.72 7.11 -10.11
CA TYR A 66 3.47 8.28 -10.96
C TYR A 66 4.72 8.70 -11.73
N ASN A 67 4.49 9.33 -12.87
CA ASN A 67 5.54 9.90 -13.70
C ASN A 67 5.78 11.35 -13.26
N LYS A 68 6.98 11.66 -12.78
CA LYS A 68 7.40 13.04 -12.56
C LYS A 68 7.79 13.66 -13.90
N MET A 69 7.12 14.75 -14.27
CA MET A 69 7.43 15.51 -15.48
C MET A 69 8.53 16.54 -15.18
N GLY A 70 9.51 16.65 -16.06
CA GLY A 70 10.52 17.70 -16.04
C GLY A 70 9.98 19.03 -16.58
N GLU A 71 10.75 20.11 -16.43
CA GLU A 71 10.38 21.46 -16.91
C GLU A 71 10.14 21.54 -18.43
N ASN A 72 10.71 20.60 -19.18
CA ASN A 72 10.53 20.47 -20.63
C ASN A 72 9.26 19.69 -21.03
N GLY A 73 8.47 19.21 -20.06
CA GLY A 73 7.27 18.41 -20.29
C GLY A 73 7.53 16.92 -20.59
N GLU A 74 8.77 16.45 -20.48
CA GLU A 74 9.13 15.03 -20.63
C GLU A 74 9.08 14.30 -19.29
N ILE A 75 8.90 12.97 -19.33
CA ILE A 75 8.95 12.13 -18.11
C ILE A 75 10.40 12.06 -17.64
N GLU A 76 10.68 12.70 -16.52
CA GLU A 76 12.01 12.75 -15.91
C GLU A 76 12.26 11.52 -15.03
N LYS A 77 11.23 11.06 -14.29
CA LYS A 77 11.38 9.95 -13.34
C LYS A 77 10.08 9.21 -13.05
N ASP A 78 10.15 7.89 -13.15
CA ASP A 78 9.10 6.99 -12.66
C ASP A 78 9.25 6.81 -11.14
N THR A 79 8.35 7.44 -10.39
CA THR A 79 8.40 7.53 -8.94
C THR A 79 7.42 6.53 -8.33
N ARG A 80 7.90 5.73 -7.38
CA ARG A 80 7.14 4.70 -6.68
C ARG A 80 7.28 4.91 -5.18
N GLU A 81 6.18 5.28 -4.54
CA GLU A 81 6.15 5.55 -3.11
C GLU A 81 5.22 4.60 -2.38
N ILE A 82 5.57 4.28 -1.14
CA ILE A 82 4.76 3.47 -0.25
C ILE A 82 4.71 4.11 1.13
N GLY A 83 3.50 4.22 1.68
CA GLY A 83 3.27 4.93 2.92
C GLY A 83 1.94 4.55 3.56
N SER A 84 1.51 5.34 4.54
CA SER A 84 0.18 5.19 5.14
C SER A 84 -0.91 5.55 4.12
N PHE A 85 -2.18 5.32 4.47
CA PHE A 85 -3.30 5.75 3.64
C PHE A 85 -3.39 7.26 3.39
N MET A 86 -2.66 8.06 4.18
CA MET A 86 -2.57 9.50 4.02
C MET A 86 -1.49 9.93 3.01
N LEU A 87 -0.76 8.98 2.42
CA LEU A 87 0.23 9.28 1.40
C LEU A 87 -0.43 10.03 0.22
N LYS A 88 0.15 11.19 -0.09
CA LYS A 88 -0.17 12.02 -1.25
C LYS A 88 1.08 12.07 -2.12
N TYR A 89 0.90 12.19 -3.43
CA TYR A 89 2.00 12.47 -4.34
C TYR A 89 2.16 14.00 -4.44
N GLU A 90 3.41 14.44 -4.48
CA GLU A 90 3.81 15.84 -4.70
C GLU A 90 4.00 16.15 -6.18
#